data_AF-A0A928CIF8-F1
#
_entry.id   AF-A0A928CIF8-F1
#
_cell.length_a   1.000
_cell.length_b   1.000
_cell.length_c   1.000
_cell.angle_alpha   90.00
_cell.angle_beta   90.00
_cell.angle_gamma   90.00
#
_symmetry.space_group_name_H-M   'P 1'
#
loop_
_entity.id
_entity.type
_entity.pdbx_description
1 polymer ?
#
loop_
_entity_poly.entity_id
_entity_poly.type
_entity_poly.pdbx_seq_one_letter_code
_entity_poly.pdbx_strand_id
1 'polypeptide(L)'
;MKKSLLFFGLVILIFSSCSFEFLTGIRYVTSSFTTIDCPTEIISRAFKFAELYEKEDTVYEWGGEDPLRNTIGIDCSGLVIMCYKYAMVDTEYKLLNEDMTAQNIHDYASTKKSVGTVQKGDLVFIGPENSNKITHIGFFQKYEDNIVYILDSSSDANGVHYNTYSVESKKIKGYGRMRVKY
;
A
#
# COMPACT_ATOMS: atom_id res chain seq x y z
N MET A 1 -80.06 -7.99 33.27
CA MET A 1 -79.96 -7.66 31.82
C MET A 1 -79.53 -8.92 31.04
N LYS A 2 -79.78 -8.98 29.72
CA LYS A 2 -79.64 -10.20 28.91
C LYS A 2 -78.18 -10.51 28.51
N LYS A 3 -77.97 -11.76 28.08
CA LYS A 3 -76.69 -12.43 27.74
C LYS A 3 -76.12 -12.04 26.37
N SER A 4 -74.92 -12.57 26.09
CA SER A 4 -74.38 -12.95 24.76
C SER A 4 -73.74 -11.84 23.90
N LEU A 5 -72.73 -12.09 23.05
CA LEU A 5 -71.94 -13.32 22.79
C LEU A 5 -70.54 -12.96 22.19
N LEU A 6 -69.61 -13.93 22.25
CA LEU A 6 -68.42 -14.20 21.40
C LEU A 6 -68.05 -13.26 20.22
N PHE A 7 -66.76 -12.99 20.03
CA PHE A 7 -65.81 -13.70 19.11
C PHE A 7 -64.38 -13.13 19.38
N PHE A 8 -63.36 -13.95 19.64
CA PHE A 8 -62.39 -14.52 18.67
C PHE A 8 -61.60 -13.45 17.86
N GLY A 9 -60.27 -13.46 17.85
CA GLY A 9 -59.39 -14.41 18.53
C GLY A 9 -57.89 -14.19 18.35
N LEU A 10 -57.15 -15.17 18.86
CA LEU A 10 -55.72 -15.37 18.70
C LEU A 10 -55.35 -15.46 17.21
N VAL A 11 -54.45 -14.59 16.73
CA VAL A 11 -53.65 -14.87 15.53
C VAL A 11 -52.18 -14.68 15.87
N ILE A 12 -51.55 -15.80 16.20
CA ILE A 12 -50.11 -15.93 16.36
C ILE A 12 -49.57 -16.55 15.06
N LEU A 13 -48.53 -15.91 14.52
CA LEU A 13 -47.44 -16.47 13.71
C LEU A 13 -47.53 -16.66 12.17
N ILE A 14 -46.31 -16.46 11.63
CA ILE A 14 -45.59 -16.82 10.39
C ILE A 14 -45.94 -16.32 8.96
N PHE A 15 -44.83 -16.00 8.28
CA PHE A 15 -44.53 -15.94 6.84
C PHE A 15 -45.07 -14.77 5.99
N SER A 16 -44.17 -13.83 5.67
CA SER A 16 -43.55 -13.84 4.32
C SER A 16 -42.26 -13.00 4.29
N SER A 17 -41.12 -13.68 4.16
CA SER A 17 -39.88 -13.03 3.68
C SER A 17 -39.86 -13.14 2.16
N CYS A 18 -40.35 -12.11 1.45
CA CYS A 18 -40.08 -11.94 0.03
C CYS A 18 -40.22 -10.47 -0.41
N SER A 19 -39.15 -9.98 -1.04
CA SER A 19 -39.14 -8.91 -2.06
C SER A 19 -39.92 -7.62 -1.76
N PHE A 20 -39.23 -6.67 -1.11
CA PHE A 20 -39.35 -5.25 -1.47
C PHE A 20 -38.00 -4.70 -1.95
N GLU A 21 -37.42 -5.39 -2.95
CA GLU A 21 -36.35 -4.83 -3.78
C GLU A 21 -36.95 -4.22 -5.05
N PHE A 22 -37.55 -3.04 -4.92
CA PHE A 22 -37.83 -2.18 -6.05
C PHE A 22 -37.70 -0.72 -5.62
N LEU A 23 -37.13 0.12 -6.50
CA LEU A 23 -36.93 1.57 -6.32
C LEU A 23 -35.78 2.04 -5.39
N THR A 24 -34.56 1.54 -5.59
CA THR A 24 -33.42 2.47 -5.85
C THR A 24 -32.50 1.87 -6.91
N GLY A 25 -32.19 2.63 -7.96
CA GLY A 25 -31.37 2.17 -9.10
C GLY A 25 -29.86 2.07 -8.82
N ILE A 26 -29.45 1.86 -7.55
CA ILE A 26 -28.05 1.76 -7.16
C ILE A 26 -27.64 0.28 -7.25
N ARG A 27 -27.20 -0.13 -8.44
CA ARG A 27 -26.34 -1.31 -8.55
C ARG A 27 -25.05 -1.02 -7.78
N TYR A 28 -24.95 -1.52 -6.55
CA TYR A 28 -23.67 -1.70 -5.88
C TYR A 28 -22.87 -2.71 -6.70
N VAL A 29 -22.04 -2.20 -7.61
CA VAL A 29 -21.01 -3.00 -8.28
C VAL A 29 -19.96 -3.30 -7.21
N THR A 30 -20.16 -4.38 -6.47
CA THR A 30 -19.12 -4.96 -5.62
C THR A 30 -18.04 -5.50 -6.55
N SER A 31 -17.08 -4.64 -6.88
CA SER A 31 -15.87 -5.01 -7.62
C SER A 31 -15.08 -5.99 -6.78
N SER A 32 -15.32 -7.29 -6.95
CA SER A 32 -14.54 -8.35 -6.34
C SER A 32 -13.13 -8.30 -6.92
N PHE A 33 -12.14 -7.97 -6.09
CA PHE A 33 -10.73 -8.03 -6.42
C PHE A 33 -10.05 -9.09 -5.57
N THR A 34 -9.02 -9.73 -6.12
CA THR A 34 -8.10 -10.60 -5.39
C THR A 34 -6.96 -9.76 -4.84
N THR A 35 -6.40 -10.13 -3.68
CA THR A 35 -5.19 -9.47 -3.14
C THR A 35 -4.00 -10.42 -3.17
N ILE A 36 -3.06 -10.16 -4.07
CA ILE A 36 -1.84 -10.95 -4.28
C ILE A 36 -0.60 -10.21 -3.82
N ASP A 37 0.53 -10.93 -3.69
CA ASP A 37 1.85 -10.31 -3.65
C ASP A 37 2.16 -9.65 -5.00
N CYS A 38 2.73 -8.46 -4.98
CA CYS A 38 3.10 -7.74 -6.19
C CYS A 38 4.08 -8.58 -7.05
N PRO A 39 3.85 -8.74 -8.36
CA PRO A 39 4.76 -9.48 -9.23
C PRO A 39 6.17 -8.85 -9.25
N THR A 40 7.21 -9.69 -9.36
CA THR A 40 8.61 -9.25 -9.36
C THR A 40 8.93 -8.21 -10.44
N GLU A 41 8.24 -8.24 -11.59
CA GLU A 41 8.38 -7.22 -12.63
C GLU A 41 7.96 -5.83 -12.16
N ILE A 42 6.77 -5.72 -11.55
CA ILE A 42 6.23 -4.47 -11.02
C ILE A 42 7.10 -3.95 -9.87
N ILE A 43 7.60 -4.84 -9.01
CA ILE A 43 8.57 -4.52 -7.97
C ILE A 43 9.87 -3.95 -8.56
N SER A 44 10.38 -4.55 -9.65
CA SER A 44 11.57 -4.06 -10.35
C SER A 44 11.32 -2.70 -11.02
N ARG A 45 10.15 -2.50 -11.65
CA ARG A 45 9.73 -1.19 -12.20
C ARG A 45 9.64 -0.13 -11.10
N ALA A 46 9.06 -0.45 -9.93
CA ALA A 46 8.97 0.48 -8.80
C ALA A 46 10.35 0.88 -8.27
N PHE A 47 11.28 -0.07 -8.14
CA PHE A 47 12.67 0.26 -7.76
C PHE A 47 13.33 1.18 -8.80
N LYS A 48 13.13 0.95 -10.10
CA LYS A 48 13.67 1.82 -11.15
C LYS A 48 13.13 3.25 -11.07
N PHE A 49 11.86 3.44 -10.72
CA PHE A 49 11.33 4.79 -10.47
C PHE A 49 11.98 5.45 -9.25
N ALA A 50 12.29 4.70 -8.19
CA ALA A 50 13.08 5.24 -7.08
C ALA A 50 14.52 5.60 -7.51
N GLU A 51 15.15 4.78 -8.37
CA GLU A 51 16.46 5.09 -9.00
C GLU A 51 16.40 6.26 -9.99
N LEU A 52 15.22 6.69 -10.43
CA LEU A 52 15.03 7.93 -11.18
C LEU A 52 14.90 9.10 -10.20
N TYR A 53 14.00 9.03 -9.22
CA TYR A 53 13.83 10.06 -8.19
C TYR A 53 15.13 10.45 -7.45
N GLU A 54 16.09 9.54 -7.30
CA GLU A 54 17.41 9.80 -6.70
C GLU A 54 18.35 10.64 -7.58
N LYS A 55 18.10 10.72 -8.89
CA LYS A 55 18.96 11.37 -9.89
C LYS A 55 18.44 12.71 -10.42
N GLU A 56 17.35 13.22 -9.83
CA GLU A 56 16.55 14.29 -10.42
C GLU A 56 16.94 15.68 -9.88
N ASP A 57 17.54 16.49 -10.76
CA ASP A 57 17.86 17.92 -10.61
C ASP A 57 17.61 18.61 -11.98
N THR A 58 16.34 18.66 -12.44
CA THR A 58 16.00 18.74 -13.88
C THR A 58 15.80 20.15 -14.50
N VAL A 59 16.39 20.34 -15.69
CA VAL A 59 16.07 21.31 -16.78
C VAL A 59 16.90 20.92 -18.03
N TYR A 60 16.56 21.23 -19.30
CA TYR A 60 15.42 21.95 -19.92
C TYR A 60 15.33 21.55 -21.42
N GLU A 61 14.12 21.52 -22.02
CA GLU A 61 13.95 21.35 -23.48
C GLU A 61 12.81 22.22 -24.08
N TRP A 62 13.03 22.81 -25.26
CA TRP A 62 12.01 23.58 -25.99
C TRP A 62 11.04 22.63 -26.69
N GLY A 63 9.94 22.30 -26.00
CA GLY A 63 8.92 21.36 -26.45
C GLY A 63 8.58 20.24 -25.45
N GLY A 64 9.15 20.26 -24.24
CA GLY A 64 8.96 19.21 -23.24
C GLY A 64 7.54 19.12 -22.64
N GLU A 65 7.15 17.89 -22.27
CA GLU A 65 5.87 17.53 -21.62
C GLU A 65 6.13 16.73 -20.32
N ASP A 66 7.21 17.06 -19.61
CA ASP A 66 7.93 16.17 -18.70
C ASP A 66 7.17 15.74 -17.41
N PRO A 67 7.01 14.42 -17.16
CA PRO A 67 6.39 13.91 -15.93
C PRO A 67 7.43 13.48 -14.86
N LEU A 68 8.17 14.42 -14.31
CA LEU A 68 8.76 14.29 -12.97
C LEU A 68 8.86 15.70 -12.35
N ARG A 69 8.08 15.97 -11.30
CA ARG A 69 7.83 17.36 -10.86
C ARG A 69 8.94 17.88 -9.95
N ASN A 70 9.37 19.11 -10.24
CA ASN A 70 10.21 19.95 -9.38
C ASN A 70 9.79 19.84 -7.90
N THR A 71 10.72 19.40 -7.05
CA THR A 71 10.63 19.45 -5.59
C THR A 71 9.30 18.96 -5.02
N ILE A 72 8.87 17.75 -5.39
CA ILE A 72 7.83 17.06 -4.63
C ILE A 72 8.36 16.87 -3.20
N GLY A 73 7.70 17.48 -2.22
CA GLY A 73 7.87 17.13 -0.80
C GLY A 73 7.36 15.72 -0.56
N ILE A 74 8.17 14.73 -0.94
CA ILE A 74 7.79 13.32 -0.96
C ILE A 74 8.34 12.64 0.28
N ASP A 75 7.46 12.25 1.21
CA ASP A 75 7.86 11.45 2.36
C ASP A 75 8.21 10.01 1.95
N CYS A 76 8.81 9.26 2.87
CA CYS A 76 9.22 7.88 2.66
C CYS A 76 8.11 6.96 2.12
N SER A 77 6.88 7.10 2.63
CA SER A 77 5.69 6.38 2.15
C SER A 77 5.22 6.89 0.80
N GLY A 78 5.22 8.22 0.60
CA GLY A 78 4.90 8.87 -0.67
C GLY A 78 5.76 8.37 -1.82
N LEU A 79 7.07 8.19 -1.59
CA LEU A 79 8.01 7.63 -2.56
C LEU A 79 7.57 6.23 -2.99
N VAL A 80 7.34 5.35 -2.02
CA VAL A 80 6.91 3.98 -2.27
C VAL A 80 5.60 3.95 -3.07
N ILE A 81 4.60 4.72 -2.65
CA ILE A 81 3.29 4.80 -3.31
C ILE A 81 3.42 5.31 -4.75
N MET A 82 4.16 6.40 -4.99
CA MET A 82 4.33 6.96 -6.34
C MET A 82 5.10 6.03 -7.27
N CYS A 83 6.19 5.41 -6.80
CA CYS A 83 6.94 4.42 -7.56
C CYS A 83 6.07 3.22 -7.97
N TYR A 84 5.19 2.73 -7.08
CA TYR A 84 4.24 1.69 -7.43
C TYR A 84 3.13 2.18 -8.39
N LYS A 85 2.63 3.41 -8.25
CA LYS A 85 1.67 4.00 -9.22
C LYS A 85 2.25 4.00 -10.63
N TYR A 86 3.48 4.49 -10.81
CA TYR A 86 4.15 4.47 -12.12
C TYR A 86 4.49 3.05 -12.62
N ALA A 87 4.88 2.15 -11.71
CA ALA A 87 5.15 0.75 -12.04
C ALA A 87 3.91 -0.03 -12.51
N MET A 88 2.70 0.39 -12.12
CA MET A 88 1.43 -0.22 -12.48
C MET A 88 0.77 0.38 -13.74
N VAL A 89 1.33 1.45 -14.31
CA VAL A 89 0.85 2.01 -15.59
C VAL A 89 0.91 0.93 -16.68
N ASP A 90 -0.19 0.85 -17.43
CA ASP A 90 -0.46 -0.18 -18.45
C ASP A 90 -0.47 -1.62 -17.92
N THR A 91 -0.91 -1.81 -16.67
CA THR A 91 -1.13 -3.14 -16.07
C THR A 91 -2.52 -3.27 -15.45
N GLU A 92 -2.92 -4.50 -15.19
CA GLU A 92 -4.16 -4.84 -14.47
C GLU A 92 -4.11 -4.56 -12.96
N TYR A 93 -2.90 -4.39 -12.40
CA TYR A 93 -2.69 -4.27 -10.96
C TYR A 93 -2.99 -2.87 -10.42
N LYS A 94 -3.52 -2.81 -9.21
CA LYS A 94 -3.77 -1.56 -8.48
C LYS A 94 -3.31 -1.64 -7.03
N LEU A 95 -2.93 -0.51 -6.45
CA LEU A 95 -2.63 -0.44 -5.02
C LEU A 95 -3.85 -0.79 -4.15
N LEU A 96 -3.59 -1.36 -2.97
CA LEU A 96 -4.64 -1.61 -1.97
C LEU A 96 -5.24 -0.32 -1.43
N ASN A 97 -4.43 0.73 -1.29
CA ASN A 97 -4.84 2.10 -1.06
C ASN A 97 -3.81 3.05 -1.71
N GLU A 98 -4.25 4.21 -2.15
CA GLU A 98 -3.43 5.19 -2.87
C GLU A 98 -2.74 6.23 -1.99
N ASP A 99 -3.00 6.19 -0.67
CA ASP A 99 -2.31 6.95 0.37
C ASP A 99 -2.23 6.09 1.64
N MET A 100 -1.01 5.84 2.13
CA MET A 100 -0.73 5.02 3.31
C MET A 100 0.60 5.40 3.96
N THR A 101 0.60 5.51 5.28
CA THR A 101 1.83 5.62 6.08
C THR A 101 2.66 4.33 6.02
N ALA A 102 3.97 4.43 6.28
CA ALA A 102 4.86 3.28 6.44
C ALA A 102 4.31 2.16 7.36
N GLN A 103 3.67 2.53 8.47
CA GLN A 103 3.02 1.60 9.41
C GLN A 103 1.83 0.88 8.76
N ASN A 104 0.95 1.60 8.05
CA ASN A 104 -0.20 1.00 7.36
C ASN A 104 0.24 0.06 6.21
N ILE A 105 1.32 0.41 5.50
CA ILE A 105 1.91 -0.46 4.47
C ILE A 105 2.41 -1.77 5.10
N HIS A 106 3.11 -1.70 6.23
CA HIS A 106 3.57 -2.89 6.95
C HIS A 106 2.41 -3.76 7.44
N ASP A 107 1.41 -3.17 8.10
CA ASP A 107 0.38 -3.92 8.81
C ASP A 107 -0.68 -4.52 7.87
N TYR A 108 -1.01 -3.82 6.76
CA TYR A 108 -2.17 -4.15 5.93
C TYR A 108 -1.89 -4.32 4.44
N ALA A 109 -0.85 -3.68 3.89
CA ALA A 109 -0.57 -3.69 2.46
C ALA A 109 0.74 -4.38 2.06
N SER A 110 1.33 -5.20 2.93
CA SER A 110 2.51 -5.99 2.59
C SER A 110 2.47 -7.41 3.15
N THR A 111 3.14 -8.34 2.45
CA THR A 111 3.42 -9.70 2.92
C THR A 111 4.81 -9.71 3.52
N LYS A 112 4.92 -10.09 4.80
CA LYS A 112 6.20 -10.06 5.53
C LYS A 112 7.25 -10.98 4.89
N LYS A 113 8.48 -10.48 4.78
CA LYS A 113 9.63 -11.16 4.20
C LYS A 113 10.69 -11.40 5.28
N SER A 114 11.39 -12.52 5.17
CA SER A 114 12.53 -12.84 6.03
C SER A 114 13.84 -12.41 5.39
N VAL A 115 14.89 -12.27 6.22
CA VAL A 115 16.27 -12.28 5.72
C VAL A 115 16.47 -13.53 4.84
N GLY A 116 17.13 -13.36 3.70
CA GLY A 116 17.32 -14.42 2.70
C GLY A 116 16.14 -14.66 1.73
N THR A 117 14.94 -14.10 1.97
CA THR A 117 13.82 -14.18 1.01
C THR A 117 13.38 -12.82 0.45
N VAL A 118 13.86 -11.72 1.04
CA VAL A 118 13.75 -10.35 0.51
C VAL A 118 14.59 -10.19 -0.75
N GLN A 119 14.07 -9.51 -1.77
CA GLN A 119 14.74 -9.24 -3.05
C GLN A 119 14.82 -7.73 -3.34
N LYS A 120 15.70 -7.28 -4.26
CA LYS A 120 15.77 -5.88 -4.70
C LYS A 120 14.37 -5.36 -5.10
N GLY A 121 13.91 -4.28 -4.47
CA GLY A 121 12.56 -3.71 -4.64
C GLY A 121 11.49 -4.16 -3.63
N ASP A 122 11.73 -5.21 -2.84
CA ASP A 122 10.93 -5.41 -1.62
C ASP A 122 11.18 -4.22 -0.65
N LEU A 123 10.30 -4.06 0.34
CA LEU A 123 10.28 -2.94 1.27
C LEU A 123 11.09 -3.25 2.54
N VAL A 124 11.75 -2.23 3.09
CA VAL A 124 12.36 -2.24 4.43
C VAL A 124 11.58 -1.27 5.31
N PHE A 125 11.12 -1.75 6.46
CA PHE A 125 10.40 -0.93 7.44
C PHE A 125 11.32 -0.54 8.59
N ILE A 126 11.33 0.74 8.95
CA ILE A 126 12.30 1.33 9.87
C ILE A 126 11.57 2.13 10.97
N GLY A 127 12.16 2.16 12.16
CA GLY A 127 11.68 2.95 13.29
C GLY A 127 12.69 3.10 14.43
N PRO A 128 12.32 3.75 15.54
CA PRO A 128 13.22 3.98 16.68
C PRO A 128 13.68 2.67 17.30
N GLU A 129 14.95 2.54 17.69
CA GLU A 129 15.54 1.27 18.18
C GLU A 129 14.76 0.67 19.36
N ASN A 130 14.35 1.50 20.30
CA ASN A 130 13.68 1.11 21.54
C ASN A 130 12.14 1.10 21.40
N SER A 131 11.61 0.86 20.19
CA SER A 131 10.17 0.80 19.92
C SER A 131 9.83 -0.21 18.83
N ASN A 132 8.61 -0.74 18.84
CA ASN A 132 8.07 -1.53 17.72
C ASN A 132 7.36 -0.66 16.67
N LYS A 133 7.25 0.67 16.89
CA LYS A 133 6.65 1.61 15.94
C LYS A 133 7.48 1.68 14.67
N ILE A 134 6.81 1.59 13.53
CA ILE A 134 7.37 1.92 12.21
C ILE A 134 7.09 3.40 11.95
N THR A 135 8.14 4.14 11.58
CA THR A 135 8.06 5.58 11.27
C THR A 135 8.59 5.89 9.88
N HIS A 136 9.23 4.93 9.22
CA HIS A 136 9.95 5.14 7.97
C HIS A 136 9.93 3.88 7.11
N ILE A 137 10.09 4.04 5.80
CA ILE A 137 10.08 2.95 4.81
C ILE A 137 11.02 3.26 3.65
N GLY A 138 11.66 2.23 3.10
CA GLY A 138 12.48 2.35 1.91
C GLY A 138 12.41 1.10 1.04
N PHE A 139 12.98 1.17 -0.15
CA PHE A 139 13.17 0.01 -1.00
C PHE A 139 14.49 -0.70 -0.66
N PHE A 140 14.44 -2.01 -0.42
CA PHE A 140 15.63 -2.84 -0.27
C PHE A 140 16.42 -2.91 -1.57
N GLN A 141 17.72 -2.65 -1.52
CA GLN A 141 18.63 -2.79 -2.66
C GLN A 141 19.39 -4.11 -2.62
N LYS A 142 20.19 -4.34 -1.56
CA LYS A 142 21.04 -5.53 -1.38
C LYS A 142 21.50 -5.71 0.08
N TYR A 143 22.04 -6.88 0.38
CA TYR A 143 22.95 -7.10 1.51
C TYR A 143 24.38 -7.21 0.98
N GLU A 144 25.34 -6.63 1.69
CA GLU A 144 26.78 -6.75 1.42
C GLU A 144 27.53 -6.42 2.72
N ASP A 145 28.53 -7.21 3.10
CA ASP A 145 29.42 -6.97 4.25
C ASP A 145 28.72 -6.59 5.58
N ASN A 146 27.65 -7.31 5.95
CA ASN A 146 26.79 -7.05 7.12
C ASN A 146 26.07 -5.69 7.11
N ILE A 147 25.94 -5.08 5.93
CA ILE A 147 25.18 -3.85 5.68
C ILE A 147 23.94 -4.16 4.82
N VAL A 148 22.83 -3.55 5.20
CA VAL A 148 21.57 -3.47 4.45
C VAL A 148 21.58 -2.16 3.68
N TYR A 149 21.56 -2.24 2.36
CA TYR A 149 21.47 -1.07 1.48
C TYR A 149 20.01 -0.85 1.11
N ILE A 150 19.54 0.39 1.26
CA ILE A 150 18.19 0.81 0.89
C ILE A 150 18.20 2.07 0.04
N LEU A 151 17.07 2.35 -0.59
CA LEU A 151 16.78 3.57 -1.31
C LEU A 151 15.47 4.17 -0.76
N ASP A 152 15.56 5.34 -0.13
CA ASP A 152 14.47 5.98 0.62
C ASP A 152 14.46 7.51 0.48
N SER A 153 13.36 8.14 0.87
CA SER A 153 13.26 9.60 0.97
C SER A 153 13.34 10.03 2.44
N SER A 154 14.26 10.94 2.79
CA SER A 154 14.40 11.46 4.16
C SER A 154 14.55 12.98 4.20
N SER A 155 14.19 13.57 5.35
CA SER A 155 14.46 14.99 5.65
C SER A 155 15.95 15.31 5.72
N ASP A 156 16.74 14.36 6.20
CA ASP A 156 18.14 14.57 6.57
C ASP A 156 19.03 14.68 5.33
N ALA A 157 18.64 13.99 4.24
CA ALA A 157 19.23 14.10 2.91
C ALA A 157 18.47 15.07 1.97
N ASN A 158 17.34 15.64 2.43
CA ASN A 158 16.45 16.50 1.63
C ASN A 158 15.99 15.87 0.30
N GLY A 159 15.66 14.57 0.29
CA GLY A 159 15.20 13.89 -0.91
C GLY A 159 15.45 12.39 -0.92
N VAL A 160 15.39 11.80 -2.12
CA VAL A 160 15.62 10.37 -2.35
C VAL A 160 17.12 10.11 -2.47
N HIS A 161 17.61 9.13 -1.72
CA HIS A 161 19.03 8.84 -1.57
C HIS A 161 19.24 7.39 -1.16
N TYR A 162 20.44 6.87 -1.40
CA TYR A 162 20.85 5.59 -0.83
C TYR A 162 21.22 5.75 0.64
N ASN A 163 20.74 4.84 1.47
CA ASN A 163 20.99 4.81 2.90
C ASN A 163 21.36 3.40 3.36
N THR A 164 21.99 3.29 4.53
CA THR A 164 22.59 2.04 5.00
C THR A 164 22.32 1.78 6.47
N TYR A 165 22.08 0.52 6.81
CA TYR A 165 21.91 0.04 8.19
C TYR A 165 22.78 -1.21 8.40
N SER A 166 23.31 -1.42 9.60
CA SER A 166 23.84 -2.76 9.94
C SER A 166 22.70 -3.79 9.91
N VAL A 167 22.98 -5.03 9.51
CA VAL A 167 22.02 -6.15 9.58
C VAL A 167 21.48 -6.38 11.01
N GLU A 168 22.29 -6.07 12.03
CA GLU A 168 21.91 -6.15 13.46
C GLU A 168 21.19 -4.90 13.96
N SER A 169 20.90 -3.92 13.09
CA SER A 169 20.29 -2.66 13.50
C SER A 169 18.85 -2.88 13.96
N LYS A 170 18.62 -2.67 15.26
CA LYS A 170 17.28 -2.62 15.88
C LYS A 170 16.36 -1.55 15.27
N LYS A 171 16.86 -0.65 14.40
CA LYS A 171 16.03 0.28 13.64
C LYS A 171 15.20 -0.43 12.58
N ILE A 172 15.71 -1.51 11.98
CA ILE A 172 14.96 -2.34 11.03
C ILE A 172 13.89 -3.11 11.80
N LYS A 173 12.62 -2.91 11.41
CA LYS A 173 11.44 -3.54 12.02
C LYS A 173 10.93 -4.74 11.23
N GLY A 174 11.30 -4.83 9.97
CA GLY A 174 11.02 -5.97 9.12
C GLY A 174 11.19 -5.64 7.64
N TYR A 175 10.88 -6.63 6.82
CA TYR A 175 10.85 -6.54 5.36
C TYR A 175 9.47 -6.95 4.86
N GLY A 176 9.05 -6.45 3.69
CA GLY A 176 7.76 -6.84 3.13
C GLY A 176 7.68 -6.68 1.62
N ARG A 177 6.89 -7.55 0.98
CA ARG A 177 6.49 -7.41 -0.42
C ARG A 177 5.19 -6.62 -0.48
N MET A 178 5.10 -5.56 -1.28
CA MET A 178 3.83 -4.85 -1.50
C MET A 178 2.76 -5.84 -1.95
N ARG A 179 1.52 -5.68 -1.45
CA ARG A 179 0.35 -6.43 -1.91
C ARG A 179 -0.52 -5.55 -2.79
N VAL A 180 -1.13 -6.15 -3.81
CA VAL A 180 -1.84 -5.44 -4.88
C VAL A 180 -3.19 -6.08 -5.15
N LYS A 181 -4.12 -5.28 -5.66
CA LYS A 181 -5.40 -5.72 -6.19
C LYS A 181 -5.24 -6.19 -7.63
N TYR A 182 -5.97 -7.25 -7.98
CA TYR A 182 -6.23 -7.72 -9.34
C TYR A 182 -7.69 -8.19 -9.42
#